data_AF-A0A966LD08-F1
#
_entry.id   AF-A0A966LD08-F1
#
_cell.length_a   1.000
_cell.length_b   1.000
_cell.length_c   1.000
_cell.angle_alpha   90.00
_cell.angle_beta   90.00
_cell.angle_gamma   90.00
#
_symmetry.space_group_name_H-M   'P 1'
#
loop_
_entity.id
_entity.type
_entity.pdbx_description
1 polymer ?
#
loop_
_entity_poly.entity_id
_entity_poly.type
_entity_poly.pdbx_seq_one_letter_code
_entity_poly.pdbx_strand_id
1 'polypeptide(L)'
;MNKKIFLVITALILLIIIAIVVFSIINKKSQEANSIYYNAEPEFLSEERKAYFGLAPETKAQILGYDNGYEIYKIIKDDSEIE
;
A
#
# COMPACT_ATOMS: atom_id res chain seq x y z
N MET A 1 -45.18 20.26 -9.97
CA MET A 1 -44.15 19.90 -8.96
C MET A 1 -43.78 21.15 -8.17
N ASN A 2 -43.87 21.13 -6.85
CA ASN A 2 -43.63 22.33 -6.03
C ASN A 2 -42.15 22.72 -6.11
N LYS A 3 -41.84 23.99 -6.41
CA LYS A 3 -40.44 24.49 -6.54
C LYS A 3 -39.57 24.19 -5.31
N LYS A 4 -40.19 24.14 -4.13
CA LYS A 4 -39.55 23.75 -2.86
C LYS A 4 -39.10 22.29 -2.86
N ILE A 5 -39.92 21.38 -3.41
CA ILE A 5 -39.60 19.95 -3.49
C ILE A 5 -38.44 19.71 -4.48
N PHE A 6 -38.43 20.45 -5.60
CA PHE A 6 -37.33 20.38 -6.57
C PHE A 6 -35.99 20.77 -5.94
N LEU A 7 -35.94 21.90 -5.21
CA LEU A 7 -34.73 22.36 -4.53
C LEU A 7 -34.20 21.35 -3.49
N VAL A 8 -35.10 20.72 -2.73
CA VAL A 8 -34.71 19.71 -1.73
C VAL A 8 -34.10 18.49 -2.41
N ILE A 9 -34.70 18.00 -3.49
CA ILE A 9 -34.18 16.82 -4.23
C ILE A 9 -32.80 17.12 -4.81
N THR A 10 -32.61 18.30 -5.42
CA THR A 10 -31.31 18.67 -6.01
C THR A 10 -30.22 18.78 -4.94
N ALA A 11 -30.52 19.37 -3.78
CA ALA A 11 -29.56 19.46 -2.67
C ALA A 11 -29.19 18.07 -2.11
N LEU A 12 -30.15 17.15 -2.06
CA LEU A 12 -29.94 15.78 -1.58
C LEU A 12 -29.04 14.99 -2.53
N ILE A 13 -29.23 15.13 -3.84
CA ILE A 13 -28.37 14.51 -4.87
C ILE A 13 -26.94 15.06 -4.76
N LEU A 14 -26.79 16.37 -4.56
CA LEU A 14 -25.47 16.99 -4.40
C LEU A 14 -24.70 16.42 -3.19
N LEU A 15 -25.39 16.25 -2.06
CA LEU A 15 -24.82 15.63 -0.87
C LEU A 15 -24.35 14.19 -1.11
N ILE A 16 -25.13 13.40 -1.84
CA ILE A 16 -24.77 12.02 -2.19
C ILE A 16 -23.50 11.99 -3.05
N ILE A 17 -23.38 12.88 -4.04
CA ILE A 17 -22.20 12.98 -4.91
C ILE A 17 -20.94 13.28 -4.08
N ILE A 18 -21.03 14.24 -3.16
CA ILE A 18 -19.90 14.61 -2.28
C ILE A 18 -19.49 13.42 -1.41
N ALA A 19 -20.44 12.69 -0.83
CA ALA A 19 -20.16 11.51 -0.02
C ALA A 19 -19.44 10.42 -0.80
N ILE A 20 -19.85 10.16 -2.05
CA ILE A 20 -19.21 9.18 -2.94
C ILE A 20 -17.76 9.59 -3.25
N VAL A 21 -17.52 10.86 -3.55
CA VAL A 21 -16.16 11.37 -3.85
C VAL A 21 -15.25 11.23 -2.62
N VAL A 22 -15.72 11.62 -1.44
CA VAL A 22 -14.94 11.49 -0.19
C VAL A 22 -14.64 10.02 0.12
N PHE A 23 -15.65 9.14 -0.01
CA PHE A 23 -15.47 7.71 0.21
C PHE A 23 -14.46 7.08 -0.77
N SER A 24 -14.51 7.49 -2.04
CA SER A 24 -13.57 7.03 -3.06
C SER A 24 -12.12 7.46 -2.76
N ILE A 25 -11.91 8.70 -2.31
CA ILE A 25 -10.58 9.20 -1.91
C ILE A 25 -10.04 8.43 -0.69
N ILE A 26 -10.87 8.16 0.31
CA ILE A 26 -10.48 7.41 1.50
C ILE A 26 -10.10 5.96 1.15
N ASN A 27 -10.91 5.29 0.33
CA ASN A 27 -10.63 3.91 -0.08
C ASN A 27 -9.40 3.79 -0.97
N LYS A 28 -9.14 4.76 -1.86
CA LYS A 28 -7.92 4.76 -2.68
C LYS A 28 -6.67 4.82 -1.80
N LYS A 29 -6.68 5.65 -0.76
CA LYS A 29 -5.57 5.77 0.19
C LYS A 29 -5.35 4.50 1.02
N SER A 30 -6.42 3.76 1.30
CA SER A 30 -6.35 2.45 1.97
C SER A 30 -5.79 1.35 1.07
N GLN A 31 -6.06 1.39 -0.24
CA GLN A 31 -5.52 0.40 -1.19
C GLN A 31 -4.03 0.62 -1.46
N GLU A 32 -3.55 1.86 -1.56
CA GLU A 32 -2.10 2.15 -1.69
C GLU A 32 -1.30 1.77 -0.43
N ALA A 33 -1.94 1.79 0.75
CA ALA A 33 -1.29 1.34 2.00
C ALA A 33 -1.30 -0.20 2.16
N ASN A 34 -2.25 -0.91 1.52
CA ASN A 34 -2.41 -2.36 1.65
C ASN A 34 -1.87 -3.16 0.45
N SER A 35 -1.44 -2.52 -0.65
CA SER A 35 -0.88 -3.21 -1.81
C SER A 35 0.59 -3.61 -1.67
N ILE A 36 1.23 -3.33 -0.53
CA ILE A 36 2.67 -3.64 -0.32
C ILE A 36 2.88 -5.04 0.25
N TYR A 37 1.85 -5.73 0.77
CA TYR A 37 2.03 -7.05 1.37
C TYR A 37 1.67 -8.18 0.40
N TYR A 38 2.63 -8.49 -0.46
CA TYR A 38 2.65 -9.77 -1.19
C TYR A 38 3.91 -10.54 -0.82
N ASN A 39 3.84 -11.37 0.22
CA ASN A 39 4.16 -12.79 0.13
C ASN A 39 3.95 -13.51 1.47
N ALA A 40 3.45 -14.74 1.38
CA ALA A 40 3.01 -15.58 2.48
C ALA A 40 4.15 -16.29 3.25
N GLU A 41 5.40 -15.92 3.03
CA GLU A 41 6.56 -16.31 3.84
C GLU A 41 7.69 -15.29 3.58
N PRO A 42 8.46 -14.90 4.60
CA PRO A 42 9.54 -13.92 4.44
C PRO A 42 10.67 -14.50 3.58
N GLU A 43 10.79 -14.03 2.34
CA GLU A 43 11.87 -14.43 1.44
C GLU A 43 13.14 -13.60 1.73
N PHE A 44 14.23 -14.27 2.04
CA PHE A 44 15.54 -13.64 2.24
C PHE A 44 16.33 -13.60 0.92
N LEU A 45 17.19 -12.59 0.76
CA LEU A 45 18.11 -12.52 -0.37
C LEU A 45 19.03 -13.74 -0.40
N SER A 46 19.16 -14.34 -1.58
CA SER A 46 20.18 -15.35 -1.84
C SER A 46 21.59 -14.79 -1.70
N GLU A 47 22.56 -15.66 -1.43
CA GLU A 47 23.98 -15.29 -1.32
C GLU A 47 24.51 -14.65 -2.62
N GLU A 48 24.07 -15.14 -3.77
CA GLU A 48 24.43 -14.59 -5.08
C GLU A 48 23.98 -13.13 -5.24
N ARG A 49 22.73 -12.83 -4.86
CA ARG A 49 22.23 -11.45 -4.92
C ARG A 49 22.90 -10.56 -3.88
N LYS A 50 23.21 -11.08 -2.69
CA LYS A 50 24.02 -10.35 -1.70
C LYS A 50 25.38 -9.97 -2.27
N ALA A 51 26.06 -10.89 -2.95
CA ALA A 51 27.33 -10.61 -3.62
C ALA A 51 27.18 -9.55 -4.73
N TYR A 52 26.12 -9.62 -5.53
CA TYR A 52 25.81 -8.62 -6.56
C TYR A 52 25.68 -7.20 -5.98
N PHE A 53 25.03 -7.06 -4.81
CA PHE A 53 24.88 -5.78 -4.12
C PHE A 53 26.07 -5.40 -3.21
N GLY A 54 27.11 -6.24 -3.15
CA GLY A 54 28.27 -6.01 -2.27
C GLY A 54 27.94 -6.13 -0.77
N LEU A 55 26.90 -6.88 -0.42
CA LEU A 55 26.51 -7.15 0.97
C LEU A 55 27.34 -8.31 1.53
N ALA A 56 27.67 -8.22 2.82
CA ALA A 56 28.37 -9.31 3.51
C ALA A 56 27.45 -10.56 3.60
N PRO A 57 27.98 -11.79 3.46
CA PRO A 57 27.18 -13.03 3.46
C PRO A 57 26.28 -13.19 4.69
N GLU A 58 26.76 -12.75 5.85
CA GLU A 58 26.06 -12.77 7.14
C GLU A 58 24.92 -11.75 7.23
N THR A 59 24.85 -10.80 6.30
CA THR A 59 23.78 -9.81 6.27
C THR A 59 22.45 -10.50 6.02
N LYS A 60 21.52 -10.32 6.96
CA LYS A 60 20.13 -10.74 6.80
C LYS A 60 19.40 -9.63 6.04
N ALA A 61 19.00 -9.89 4.81
CA ALA A 61 18.24 -8.96 3.99
C ALA A 61 16.95 -9.65 3.51
N GLN A 62 15.81 -9.06 3.86
CA GLN A 62 14.48 -9.59 3.55
C GLN A 62 13.86 -8.80 2.41
N ILE A 63 13.20 -9.49 1.48
CA ILE A 63 12.42 -8.88 0.41
C ILE A 63 11.09 -8.42 1.01
N LEU A 64 10.83 -7.11 0.97
CA LEU A 64 9.59 -6.53 1.47
C LEU A 64 8.50 -6.47 0.41
N GLY A 65 8.88 -6.39 -0.86
CA GLY A 65 7.92 -6.30 -1.97
C GLY A 65 8.51 -5.60 -3.19
N TYR A 66 7.62 -5.21 -4.09
CA TYR A 66 7.95 -4.56 -5.35
C TYR A 66 7.22 -3.22 -5.45
N ASP A 67 7.92 -2.15 -5.78
CA ASP A 67 7.35 -0.84 -6.08
C ASP A 67 7.82 -0.33 -7.44
N ASN A 68 6.89 -0.05 -8.35
CA ASN A 68 7.17 0.48 -9.69
C ASN A 68 8.25 -0.28 -10.48
N GLY A 69 8.35 -1.60 -10.31
CA GLY A 69 9.35 -2.46 -10.96
C GLY A 69 10.69 -2.57 -10.22
N TYR A 70 10.83 -1.90 -9.07
CA TYR A 70 11.97 -2.02 -8.18
C TYR A 70 11.66 -2.96 -7.02
N GLU A 71 12.61 -3.81 -6.65
CA GLU A 71 12.53 -4.62 -5.44
C GLU A 71 12.95 -3.79 -4.21
N ILE A 72 12.17 -3.86 -3.14
CA ILE A 72 12.44 -3.20 -1.86
C ILE A 72 12.96 -4.24 -0.88
N TYR A 73 14.10 -3.94 -0.25
CA TYR A 73 14.74 -4.81 0.73
C TYR A 73 14.82 -4.15 2.10
N LYS A 74 14.66 -4.94 3.16
CA LYS A 74 14.95 -4.56 4.54
C LYS A 74 16.23 -5.26 5.00
N ILE A 75 17.23 -4.49 5.40
CA ILE A 75 18.40 -5.05 6.09
C ILE A 75 18.02 -5.22 7.55
N ILE A 76 18.01 -6.46 8.01
CA ILE A 76 17.71 -6.87 9.37
C ILE A 76 18.99 -6.77 10.19
N LYS A 77 18.99 -5.91 11.20
CA LYS A 77 20.14 -5.74 12.10
C LYS A 77 20.04 -6.65 13.33
N ASP A 78 18.82 -6.98 13.72
CA ASP A 78 18.50 -7.78 14.89
C ASP A 78 17.34 -8.73 14.57
N ASP A 79 17.38 -9.95 15.10
CA ASP A 79 16.37 -10.98 14.84
C ASP A 79 14.98 -10.63 15.39
N SER A 80 14.90 -9.65 16.30
CA SER A 80 13.65 -9.05 16.75
C SER A 80 12.94 -8.19 15.68
N GLU A 81 13.60 -7.86 14.57
CA GLU A 81 13.01 -7.09 13.46
C GLU A 81 12.35 -7.96 12.38
N ILE A 82 12.40 -9.28 12.54
CA ILE A 82 11.80 -10.27 11.63
C ILE A 82 10.36 -10.49 12.10
N GLU A 83 9.38 -10.02 11.31
CA GLU A 83 7.93 -10.27 11.48
C GLU A 83 7.44 -11.40 10.57
#